data_AF-A0A934ZL21-F1
#
_entry.id   AF-A0A934ZL21-F1
#
_cell.length_a   1.000
_cell.length_b   1.000
_cell.length_c   1.000
_cell.angle_alpha   90.00
_cell.angle_beta   90.00
_cell.angle_gamma   90.00
#
_symmetry.space_group_name_H-M   'P 1'
#
loop_
_entity.id
_entity.type
_entity.pdbx_description
1 polymer ?
#
loop_
_entity_poly.entity_id
_entity_poly.type
_entity_poly.pdbx_seq_one_letter_code
_entity_poly.pdbx_strand_id
1 'polypeptide(L)'
;MAETTRAHKEVDSALDGQAHREFMRALLNDVRALERMLAEGTFESGQRRIGAEQEMFLIDRAWSPARGAVAMLEKLEDPHYTTELGQFQLEVNGDPQPFAGDGLATCRRSSTAPVRGRRGAANDLGMDAGARGHPPHPAQGRPGPRRDGAQPRYLAMNRR
;
A
#
# COMPACT_ATOMS: atom_id res chain seq x y z
N MET A 1 -9.02 18.25 -4.71
CA MET A 1 -9.61 16.89 -4.65
C MET A 1 -8.41 15.96 -4.46
N ALA A 2 -8.28 15.33 -3.29
CA ALA A 2 -7.13 14.46 -3.02
C ALA A 2 -7.30 13.19 -3.85
N GLU A 3 -6.38 12.98 -4.79
CA GLU A 3 -6.29 11.77 -5.59
C GLU A 3 -6.04 10.60 -4.64
N THR A 4 -6.94 9.62 -4.61
CA THR A 4 -6.87 8.54 -3.61
C THR A 4 -5.73 7.58 -3.96
N THR A 5 -4.95 7.15 -2.98
CA THR A 5 -3.86 6.17 -3.10
C THR A 5 -4.33 4.76 -3.51
N ARG A 6 -5.60 4.59 -3.87
CA ARG A 6 -6.20 3.31 -4.33
C ARG A 6 -6.35 3.22 -5.85
N ALA A 7 -6.39 4.36 -6.56
CA ALA A 7 -6.70 4.41 -7.99
C ALA A 7 -5.67 3.66 -8.87
N HIS A 8 -4.40 3.62 -8.46
CA HIS A 8 -3.32 2.99 -9.22
C HIS A 8 -3.29 1.44 -9.17
N LYS A 9 -4.26 0.80 -8.49
CA LYS A 9 -4.30 -0.65 -8.31
C LYS A 9 -5.40 -1.35 -9.13
N GLU A 10 -6.18 -0.61 -9.91
CA GLU A 10 -7.07 -1.15 -10.93
C GLU A 10 -6.29 -1.45 -12.22
N VAL A 11 -6.38 -2.69 -12.72
CA VAL A 11 -5.67 -3.12 -13.94
C VAL A 11 -6.60 -3.99 -14.76
N ASP A 12 -6.70 -3.69 -16.06
CA ASP A 12 -7.43 -4.54 -17.00
C ASP A 12 -6.59 -5.78 -17.35
N SER A 13 -7.17 -6.96 -17.23
CA SER A 13 -6.43 -8.23 -17.10
C SER A 13 -5.99 -8.85 -18.43
N ALA A 14 -6.26 -8.17 -19.55
CA ALA A 14 -5.82 -8.54 -20.89
C ALA A 14 -5.51 -7.29 -21.72
N LEU A 15 -4.24 -6.86 -21.73
CA LEU A 15 -3.80 -5.91 -22.74
C LEU A 15 -3.71 -6.64 -24.08
N ASP A 16 -4.65 -6.35 -24.99
CA ASP A 16 -4.50 -6.81 -26.37
C ASP A 16 -3.24 -6.19 -27.02
N GLY A 17 -2.88 -6.63 -28.23
CA GLY A 17 -1.68 -6.15 -28.89
C GLY A 17 -1.65 -4.64 -29.13
N GLN A 18 -2.81 -3.98 -29.25
CA GLN A 18 -2.90 -2.53 -29.41
C GLN A 18 -2.74 -1.81 -28.08
N ALA A 19 -3.49 -2.22 -27.05
CA ALA A 19 -3.37 -1.70 -25.69
C ALA A 19 -1.93 -1.85 -25.15
N HIS A 20 -1.25 -2.96 -25.45
CA HIS A 20 0.16 -3.14 -25.09
C HIS A 20 1.08 -2.15 -25.80
N ARG A 21 0.87 -1.87 -27.09
CA ARG A 21 1.66 -0.87 -27.84
C ARG A 21 1.42 0.55 -27.32
N GLU A 22 0.17 0.89 -27.00
CA GLU A 22 -0.19 2.18 -26.43
C GLU A 22 0.44 2.38 -25.06
N PHE A 23 0.38 1.35 -24.20
CA PHE A 23 1.05 1.32 -22.90
C PHE A 23 2.57 1.51 -23.04
N MET A 24 3.23 0.73 -23.92
CA MET A 24 4.67 0.85 -24.14
C MET A 24 5.06 2.24 -24.67
N ARG A 25 4.24 2.83 -25.54
CA ARG A 25 4.46 4.20 -26.02
C ARG A 25 4.33 5.23 -24.89
N ALA A 26 3.31 5.11 -24.05
CA ALA A 26 3.12 5.98 -22.90
C ALA A 26 4.31 5.87 -21.92
N LEU A 27 4.72 4.64 -21.59
CA LEU A 27 5.87 4.39 -20.73
C LEU A 27 7.16 5.02 -21.27
N LEU A 28 7.45 4.87 -22.57
CA LEU A 28 8.61 5.50 -23.20
C LEU A 28 8.52 7.03 -23.20
N ASN A 29 7.31 7.58 -23.37
CA ASN A 29 7.10 9.02 -23.27
C ASN A 29 7.35 9.53 -21.84
N ASP A 30 6.88 8.81 -20.82
CA ASP A 30 7.11 9.16 -19.41
C ASP A 30 8.60 9.14 -19.06
N VAL A 31 9.34 8.13 -19.54
CA VAL A 31 10.80 8.07 -19.36
C VAL A 31 11.49 9.25 -20.03
N ARG A 32 11.13 9.60 -21.28
CA ARG A 32 11.70 10.76 -21.97
C ARG A 32 11.34 12.08 -21.29
N ALA A 33 10.12 12.19 -20.76
CA ALA A 33 9.70 13.35 -19.98
C ALA A 33 10.55 13.47 -18.71
N LEU A 34 10.77 12.36 -18.00
CA LEU A 34 11.64 12.30 -16.83
C LEU A 34 13.08 12.74 -17.15
N GLU A 35 13.67 12.20 -18.22
CA GLU A 35 15.00 12.59 -18.70
C GLU A 35 15.09 14.10 -18.99
N ARG A 36 14.07 14.64 -19.67
CA ARG A 36 13.99 16.07 -19.97
C ARG A 36 13.86 16.91 -18.70
N MET A 37 13.02 16.51 -17.75
CA MET A 37 12.84 17.20 -16.48
C MET A 37 14.14 17.25 -15.66
N LEU A 38 14.94 16.16 -15.70
CA LEU A 38 16.26 16.12 -15.08
C LEU A 38 17.24 17.07 -15.77
N ALA A 39 17.30 17.05 -17.11
CA ALA A 39 18.22 17.89 -17.89
C ALA A 39 17.88 19.39 -17.79
N GLU A 40 16.60 19.74 -17.73
CA GLU A 40 16.10 21.11 -17.65
C GLU A 40 15.96 21.61 -16.20
N GLY A 41 16.19 20.76 -15.20
CA GLY A 41 16.10 21.13 -13.78
C GLY A 41 14.69 21.55 -13.34
N THR A 42 13.64 20.93 -13.89
CA THR A 42 12.25 21.34 -13.66
C THR A 42 11.63 20.73 -12.40
N PHE A 43 12.36 19.87 -11.69
CA PHE A 43 11.95 19.39 -10.38
C PHE A 43 11.98 20.50 -9.34
N GLU A 44 11.03 20.48 -8.41
CA GLU A 44 11.03 21.38 -7.26
C GLU A 44 12.35 21.24 -6.50
N SER A 45 13.01 22.37 -6.26
CA SER A 45 14.22 22.46 -5.46
C SER A 45 13.98 23.32 -4.22
N GLY A 46 14.76 23.10 -3.15
CA GLY A 46 14.74 23.92 -1.93
C GLY A 46 13.86 23.40 -0.79
N GLN A 47 12.74 22.74 -1.07
CA GLN A 47 11.92 22.11 -0.03
C GLN A 47 12.12 20.60 0.00
N ARG A 48 12.78 20.09 1.05
CA ARG A 48 12.85 18.65 1.34
C ARG A 48 11.61 18.25 2.12
N ARG A 49 10.99 17.12 1.75
CA ARG A 49 9.86 16.54 2.47
C ARG A 49 10.17 15.08 2.84
N ILE A 50 9.49 14.57 3.85
CA ILE A 50 9.59 13.19 4.32
C ILE A 50 8.19 12.65 4.60
N GLY A 51 7.90 11.45 4.09
CA GLY A 51 6.73 10.65 4.45
C GLY A 51 7.19 9.30 4.99
N ALA A 52 6.26 8.55 5.55
CA ALA A 52 6.53 7.18 5.99
C ALA A 52 5.32 6.29 5.71
N GLU A 53 5.62 5.14 5.13
CA GLU A 53 4.69 4.06 4.88
C GLU A 53 4.91 2.98 5.95
N GLN A 54 3.84 2.38 6.45
CA GLN A 54 3.92 1.32 7.44
C GLN A 54 3.03 0.14 7.05
N GLU A 55 3.67 -0.97 6.71
CA GLU A 55 3.00 -2.25 6.50
C GLU A 55 2.68 -2.96 7.81
N MET A 56 1.64 -3.79 7.77
CA MET A 56 1.14 -4.53 8.90
C MET A 56 0.42 -5.81 8.50
N PHE A 57 0.47 -6.79 9.40
CA PHE A 57 -0.22 -8.07 9.24
C PHE A 57 -1.46 -8.12 10.14
N LEU A 58 -2.54 -8.63 9.58
CA LEU A 58 -3.75 -9.02 10.28
C LEU A 58 -3.60 -10.46 10.76
N ILE A 59 -3.94 -10.70 12.02
CA ILE A 59 -3.83 -12.01 12.65
C ILE A 59 -5.13 -12.37 13.37
N ASP A 60 -5.42 -13.67 13.43
CA ASP A 60 -6.51 -14.19 14.25
C ASP A 60 -6.05 -14.49 15.68
N ARG A 61 -6.97 -14.97 16.53
CA ARG A 61 -6.67 -15.36 17.92
C ARG A 61 -5.66 -16.52 18.04
N ALA A 62 -5.48 -17.29 16.97
CA ALA A 62 -4.50 -18.36 16.89
C ALA A 62 -3.15 -17.87 16.33
N TRP A 63 -2.95 -16.55 16.23
CA TRP A 63 -1.76 -15.90 15.67
C TRP A 63 -1.48 -16.28 14.20
N SER A 64 -2.49 -16.78 13.49
CA SER A 64 -2.40 -17.09 12.07
C SER A 64 -2.79 -15.87 11.21
N PRO A 65 -2.27 -15.73 9.98
CA PRO A 65 -2.66 -14.63 9.09
C PRO A 65 -4.17 -14.63 8.83
N ALA A 66 -4.83 -13.50 9.12
CA ALA A 66 -6.27 -13.34 8.97
C ALA A 66 -6.60 -12.57 7.67
N ARG A 67 -7.45 -13.15 6.82
CA ARG A 67 -7.82 -12.60 5.51
C ARG A 67 -8.89 -11.50 5.63
N GLY A 68 -8.56 -10.42 6.32
CA GLY A 68 -9.51 -9.35 6.63
C GLY A 68 -9.16 -7.98 6.04
N ALA A 69 -8.21 -7.87 5.12
CA ALA A 69 -7.74 -6.58 4.61
C ALA A 69 -8.87 -5.73 4.00
N VAL A 70 -9.75 -6.33 3.18
CA VAL A 70 -10.87 -5.62 2.56
C VAL A 70 -11.88 -5.14 3.60
N ALA A 71 -12.31 -6.03 4.50
CA ALA A 71 -13.23 -5.68 5.59
C ALA A 71 -12.65 -4.60 6.51
N MET A 72 -11.33 -4.60 6.73
CA MET A 72 -10.64 -3.55 7.46
C MET A 72 -10.67 -2.21 6.73
N LEU A 73 -10.44 -2.18 5.40
CA LEU A 73 -10.51 -0.95 4.62
C LEU A 73 -11.92 -0.34 4.61
N GLU A 74 -12.94 -1.20 4.48
CA GLU A 74 -14.35 -0.80 4.55
C GLU A 74 -14.69 -0.23 5.92
N LYS A 75 -14.19 -0.83 7.01
CA LYS A 75 -14.49 -0.38 8.36
C LYS A 75 -13.71 0.86 8.78
N LEU A 76 -12.48 1.03 8.30
CA LEU A 76 -11.64 2.17 8.63
C LEU A 76 -12.08 3.45 7.91
N GLU A 77 -12.64 3.32 6.70
CA GLU A 77 -13.07 4.44 5.84
C GLU A 77 -12.02 5.56 5.68
N ASP A 78 -10.74 5.20 5.83
CA ASP A 78 -9.63 6.13 5.85
C ASP A 78 -8.78 5.95 4.57
N PRO A 79 -8.59 7.02 3.77
CA PRO A 79 -7.86 6.96 2.51
C PRO A 79 -6.36 6.70 2.68
N HIS A 80 -5.79 6.92 3.87
CA HIS A 80 -4.40 6.59 4.16
C HIS A 80 -4.16 5.08 4.17
N TYR A 81 -5.21 4.27 4.30
CA TYR A 81 -5.12 2.81 4.22
C TYR A 81 -5.34 2.26 2.83
N THR A 82 -4.49 1.30 2.48
CA THR A 82 -4.59 0.50 1.25
C THR A 82 -4.31 -0.97 1.54
N THR A 83 -4.71 -1.84 0.61
CA THR A 83 -4.40 -3.28 0.67
C THR A 83 -3.06 -3.56 0.03
N GLU A 84 -2.39 -4.61 0.47
CA GLU A 84 -1.20 -5.14 -0.17
C GLU A 84 -1.43 -6.46 -0.93
N LEU A 85 -0.35 -7.06 -1.45
CA LEU A 85 -0.37 -8.32 -2.18
C LEU A 85 -1.09 -9.44 -1.40
N GLY A 86 -1.00 -9.49 -0.07
CA GLY A 86 -1.73 -10.43 0.76
C GLY A 86 -3.06 -9.87 1.29
N GLN A 87 -4.13 -10.67 1.27
CA GLN A 87 -5.41 -10.31 1.92
C GLN A 87 -5.35 -10.19 3.45
N PHE A 88 -4.18 -10.44 4.03
CA PHE A 88 -3.88 -10.32 5.44
C PHE A 88 -2.91 -9.16 5.71
N GLN A 89 -2.58 -8.35 4.70
CA GLN A 89 -1.71 -7.19 4.82
C GLN A 89 -2.50 -5.92 4.61
N LEU A 90 -2.21 -4.94 5.46
CA LEU A 90 -2.62 -3.55 5.27
C LEU A 90 -1.36 -2.70 5.22
N GLU A 91 -1.51 -1.53 4.63
CA GLU A 91 -0.48 -0.52 4.54
C GLU A 91 -1.13 0.81 4.89
N VAL A 92 -0.43 1.62 5.70
CA VAL A 92 -0.81 3.01 5.96
C VAL A 92 0.23 3.94 5.37
N ASN A 93 -0.23 4.92 4.61
CA ASN A 93 0.57 5.94 3.96
C ASN A 93 0.44 7.26 4.72
N GLY A 94 1.54 7.77 5.30
CA GLY A 94 1.53 9.08 5.95
C GLY A 94 1.70 10.24 4.96
N ASP A 95 1.03 11.36 5.23
CA ASP A 95 1.19 12.57 4.41
C ASP A 95 2.63 13.11 4.45
N PRO A 96 3.17 13.61 3.32
CA PRO A 96 4.50 14.18 3.26
C PRO A 96 4.61 15.43 4.15
N GLN A 97 5.62 15.46 5.02
CA GLN A 97 5.90 16.56 5.94
C GLN A 97 7.18 17.29 5.52
N PRO A 98 7.31 18.60 5.75
CA PRO A 98 8.58 19.29 5.57
C PRO A 98 9.70 18.60 6.35
N PHE A 99 10.88 18.42 5.76
CA PHE A 99 12.03 17.86 6.46
C PHE A 99 12.81 18.96 7.19
N ALA A 100 12.10 19.68 8.05
CA ALA A 100 12.57 20.80 8.87
C ALA A 100 11.62 21.00 10.06
N GLY A 101 12.07 21.72 11.09
CA GLY A 101 11.28 22.02 12.29
C GLY A 101 10.66 20.76 12.90
N ASP A 102 9.34 20.80 13.15
CA ASP A 102 8.59 19.69 13.73
C ASP A 102 8.22 18.58 12.73
N GLY A 103 8.69 18.65 11.49
CA GLY A 103 8.28 17.74 10.42
C GLY A 103 8.49 16.26 10.71
N LEU A 104 9.62 15.89 11.34
CA LEU A 104 9.87 14.52 11.80
C LEU A 104 8.87 14.09 12.89
N ALA A 105 8.55 14.98 13.82
CA ALA A 105 7.57 14.71 14.86
C ALA A 105 6.17 14.55 14.27
N THR A 106 5.80 15.36 13.26
CA THR A 106 4.54 15.24 12.54
C THR A 106 4.47 13.96 11.73
N CYS A 107 5.52 13.62 10.99
CA CYS A 107 5.61 12.36 10.23
C CYS A 107 5.42 11.15 11.16
N ARG A 108 6.09 11.13 12.31
CA ARG A 108 5.88 10.08 13.32
C ARG A 108 4.42 10.03 13.81
N ARG A 109 3.79 11.17 14.06
CA ARG A 109 2.38 11.22 14.50
C ARG A 109 1.43 10.71 13.42
N SER A 110 1.59 11.16 12.17
CA SER A 110 0.74 10.74 11.05
C SER A 110 0.88 9.24 10.77
N SER A 111 2.05 8.64 10.93
CA SER A 111 2.22 7.18 10.79
C SER A 111 1.75 6.37 12.01
N THR A 112 1.75 6.94 13.21
CA THR A 112 1.41 6.19 14.45
C THR A 112 -0.05 6.33 14.89
N ALA A 113 -0.71 7.44 14.61
CA ALA A 113 -2.10 7.65 15.00
C ALA A 113 -3.07 6.66 14.32
N PRO A 114 -3.00 6.43 13.00
CA PRO A 114 -3.84 5.43 12.35
C PRO A 114 -3.55 4.03 12.90
N VAL A 115 -2.26 3.70 13.08
CA VAL A 115 -1.81 2.42 13.68
C VAL A 115 -2.44 2.14 15.05
N ARG A 116 -2.80 3.17 15.82
CA ARG A 116 -3.55 3.03 17.08
C ARG A 116 -5.05 2.88 16.83
N GLY A 117 -5.63 3.68 15.93
CA GLY A 117 -7.06 3.66 15.60
C GLY A 117 -7.55 2.32 15.04
N ARG A 118 -6.70 1.61 14.29
CA ARG A 118 -7.06 0.32 13.66
C ARG A 118 -7.35 -0.83 14.63
N ARG A 119 -6.86 -0.77 15.88
CA ARG A 119 -7.01 -1.89 16.83
C ARG A 119 -8.49 -2.14 17.17
N GLY A 120 -9.27 -1.08 17.34
CA GLY A 120 -10.72 -1.21 17.54
C GLY A 120 -11.38 -1.88 16.33
N ALA A 121 -11.06 -1.41 15.13
CA ALA A 121 -11.58 -1.96 13.89
C ALA A 121 -11.23 -3.45 13.70
N ALA A 122 -9.99 -3.84 13.98
CA ALA A 122 -9.55 -5.23 13.90
C ALA A 122 -10.27 -6.11 14.94
N ASN A 123 -10.37 -5.63 16.19
CA ASN A 123 -11.00 -6.37 17.28
C ASN A 123 -12.49 -6.66 17.01
N ASP A 124 -13.23 -5.69 16.47
CA ASP A 124 -14.64 -5.87 16.08
C ASP A 124 -14.81 -6.96 15.00
N LEU A 125 -13.78 -7.17 14.18
CA LEU A 125 -13.73 -8.23 13.16
C LEU A 125 -13.10 -9.53 13.70
N GLY A 126 -12.82 -9.61 15.01
CA GLY A 126 -12.23 -10.79 15.64
C GLY A 126 -10.74 -11.00 15.32
N MET A 127 -10.04 -9.95 14.89
CA MET A 127 -8.63 -9.95 14.49
C MET A 127 -7.79 -9.02 15.38
N ASP A 128 -6.47 -9.10 15.26
CA ASP A 128 -5.52 -8.08 15.72
C ASP A 128 -4.63 -7.63 14.53
N ALA A 129 -4.00 -6.47 14.65
CA ALA A 129 -3.18 -5.87 13.61
C ALA A 129 -1.80 -5.49 14.15
N GLY A 130 -0.75 -6.16 13.67
CA GLY A 130 0.63 -6.00 14.13
C GLY A 130 1.58 -5.52 13.03
N ALA A 131 2.47 -4.58 13.35
CA ALA A 131 3.60 -4.25 12.48
C ALA A 131 4.71 -5.29 12.70
N ARG A 132 5.10 -6.01 11.65
CA ARG A 132 6.14 -7.05 11.69
C ARG A 132 6.81 -7.12 10.32
N GLY A 133 8.07 -7.52 10.23
CA GLY A 133 8.76 -7.64 8.94
C GLY A 133 8.35 -8.88 8.12
N HIS A 134 7.82 -9.91 8.78
CA HIS A 134 7.37 -11.15 8.14
C HIS A 134 6.05 -11.63 8.76
N PRO A 135 5.19 -12.32 7.97
CA PRO A 135 3.98 -12.90 8.49
C PRO A 135 4.31 -13.93 9.58
N PRO A 136 3.43 -14.10 10.59
CA PRO A 136 3.59 -15.20 11.54
C PRO A 136 3.60 -16.54 10.80
N HIS A 137 4.41 -17.47 11.29
CA HIS A 137 4.47 -18.80 10.71
C HIS A 137 3.10 -19.48 10.86
N PRO A 138 2.57 -20.09 9.78
CA PRO A 138 1.42 -20.96 9.92
C PRO A 138 1.77 -22.13 10.85
N ALA A 139 0.79 -22.59 11.62
CA ALA A 139 0.94 -23.83 12.39
C ALA A 139 1.38 -24.98 11.47
N GLN A 140 2.19 -25.91 12.00
CA GLN A 140 2.70 -27.05 11.24
C GLN A 140 1.56 -27.78 10.50
N GLY A 141 1.77 -28.06 9.21
CA GLY A 141 0.79 -28.75 8.36
C GLY A 141 -0.26 -27.85 7.69
N ARG A 142 -0.29 -26.54 7.96
CA ARG A 142 -1.13 -25.59 7.21
C ARG A 142 -0.39 -25.04 6.00
N PRO A 143 -1.06 -24.92 4.83
CA PRO A 143 -0.52 -24.18 3.70
C PRO A 143 -0.11 -22.77 4.13
N GLY A 144 1.03 -22.29 3.62
CA GLY A 144 1.43 -20.91 3.80
C GLY A 144 0.34 -19.93 3.34
N PRO A 145 0.30 -18.71 3.90
CA PRO A 145 -0.67 -17.72 3.49
C PRO A 145 -0.54 -17.49 1.98
N ARG A 146 -1.62 -17.76 1.23
CA ARG A 146 -1.63 -17.52 -0.21
C ARG A 146 -1.54 -16.01 -0.45
N ARG A 147 -0.65 -15.61 -1.35
CA ARG A 147 -0.44 -14.21 -1.76
C ARG A 147 -1.49 -13.78 -2.80
N ASP A 148 -2.74 -14.20 -2.61
CA ASP A 148 -3.83 -13.95 -3.55
C ASP A 148 -4.48 -12.62 -3.17
N GLY A 149 -3.85 -11.51 -3.54
CA GLY A 149 -4.38 -10.16 -3.29
C GLY A 149 -5.77 -10.00 -3.91
N ALA A 150 -6.64 -9.23 -3.26
CA ALA A 150 -8.01 -9.03 -3.73
C ALA A 150 -8.10 -8.19 -5.02
N GLN A 151 -7.02 -7.50 -5.40
CA GLN A 151 -7.02 -6.56 -6.53
C GLN A 151 -6.49 -7.19 -7.83
N PRO A 152 -7.04 -6.79 -9.00
CA PRO A 152 -6.65 -7.34 -10.31
C PRO A 152 -5.15 -7.28 -10.61
N ARG A 153 -4.48 -6.19 -10.21
CA ARG A 153 -3.03 -6.02 -10.34
C ARG A 153 -2.24 -7.17 -9.70
N TYR A 154 -2.60 -7.54 -8.49
CA TYR A 154 -1.92 -8.59 -7.72
C TYR A 154 -2.18 -9.98 -8.31
N LEU A 155 -3.39 -10.21 -8.82
CA LEU A 155 -3.72 -11.43 -9.55
C LEU A 155 -2.90 -11.56 -10.84
N ALA A 156 -2.69 -10.46 -11.57
CA ALA A 156 -1.86 -10.45 -12.78
C ALA A 156 -0.39 -10.78 -12.47
N MET A 157 0.18 -10.25 -11.38
CA MET A 157 1.56 -10.53 -10.96
C MET A 157 1.78 -12.00 -10.54
N ASN A 158 0.72 -12.69 -10.10
CA ASN A 158 0.80 -14.10 -9.70
C ASN A 158 0.66 -15.10 -10.85
N ARG A 159 0.32 -14.64 -12.07
CA ARG A 159 0.29 -15.49 -13.26
C ARG A 159 1.74 -15.74 -13.69
N ARG A 160 2.22 -16.97 -13.49
CA ARG A 160 3.51 -17.47 -13.99
C ARG A 160 3.36 -18.00 -15.41
#